data_AF-A0A5Y1YFA1-F1
#
_entry.id   AF-A0A5Y1YFA1-F1
#
_cell.length_a   1.000
_cell.length_b   1.000
_cell.length_c   1.000
_cell.angle_alpha   90.00
_cell.angle_beta   90.00
_cell.angle_gamma   90.00
#
_symmetry.space_group_name_H-M   'P 1'
#
loop_
_entity.id
_entity.type
_entity.pdbx_description
1 polymer ?
#
loop_
_entity_poly.entity_id
_entity_poly.type
_entity_poly.pdbx_seq_one_letter_code
_entity_poly.pdbx_strand_id
1 'polypeptide(L)' 'LMGHKSISSTEVYTKVFALDVAARHRVQFAMPEADAVALMKQLTPR' A
#
# COMPACT_ATOMS: atom_id res chain seq x y z
N LEU A 1 -0.41 -2.29 -23.36
CA LEU A 1 -0.86 -2.89 -22.08
C LEU A 1 0.36 -3.48 -21.40
N MET A 2 0.94 -2.76 -20.43
CA MET A 2 2.15 -3.20 -19.74
C MET A 2 1.84 -4.42 -18.85
N GLY A 3 1.99 -5.61 -19.43
CA GLY A 3 2.98 -6.57 -18.96
C GLY A 3 2.86 -7.20 -17.57
N HIS A 4 1.71 -7.19 -16.88
CA HIS A 4 1.55 -7.99 -15.65
C HIS A 4 0.30 -8.87 -15.70
N LYS A 5 0.55 -10.19 -15.69
CA LYS A 5 -0.41 -11.29 -15.82
C LYS A 5 -1.28 -11.52 -14.56
N SER A 6 -1.18 -10.67 -13.52
CA SER A 6 -1.93 -10.84 -12.28
C SER A 6 -1.95 -9.55 -11.43
N ILE A 7 -3.10 -9.28 -10.78
CA ILE A 7 -3.29 -8.26 -9.73
C ILE A 7 -2.19 -8.31 -8.65
N SER A 8 -1.60 -9.49 -8.42
CA SER A 8 -0.53 -9.69 -7.44
C SER A 8 0.73 -8.87 -7.69
N SER A 9 1.04 -8.52 -8.95
CA SER A 9 2.23 -7.72 -9.25
C SER A 9 2.07 -6.26 -8.77
N THR A 10 0.87 -5.70 -8.88
CA THR A 10 0.57 -4.32 -8.46
C THR A 10 0.65 -4.17 -6.94
N GLU A 11 0.18 -5.18 -6.19
CA GLU A 11 0.23 -5.19 -4.73
C GLU A 11 1.66 -5.23 -4.21
N VAL A 12 2.51 -6.08 -4.80
CA VAL A 12 3.93 -6.18 -4.42
C VAL A 12 4.67 -4.87 -4.71
N TYR A 13 4.46 -4.26 -5.88
CA TYR A 13 5.09 -2.97 -6.21
C TYR A 13 4.64 -1.84 -5.28
N THR A 14 3.36 -1.82 -4.90
CA THR A 14 2.83 -0.78 -3.98
C THR A 14 3.44 -0.91 -2.58
N LYS A 15 3.60 -2.14 -2.07
CA LYS A 15 4.25 -2.39 -0.78
C LYS A 15 5.71 -1.95 -0.78
N VAL A 16 6.47 -2.32 -1.82
CA VAL A 16 7.87 -1.90 -1.97
C VAL A 16 7.98 -0.38 -2.11
N PHE A 17 7.10 0.26 -2.88
CA PHE A 17 7.07 1.71 -3.04
C PHE A 17 6.80 2.43 -1.70
N ALA A 18 5.83 1.97 -0.91
CA ALA A 18 5.53 2.56 0.38
C ALA A 18 6.72 2.47 1.36
N LEU A 19 7.41 1.33 1.40
CA LEU A 19 8.62 1.15 2.22
C LEU A 19 9.78 2.04 1.75
N ASP A 20 9.98 2.14 0.44
CA ASP A 20 11.07 2.92 -0.16
C ASP A 20 10.88 4.44 0.03
N VAL A 21 9.65 4.93 -0.12
CA VAL A 21 9.28 6.32 0.19
C VAL A 21 9.44 6.61 1.68
N ALA A 22 8.99 5.70 2.55
CA ALA A 22 9.14 5.85 4.00
C ALA A 22 10.62 5.97 4.42
N ALA A 23 11.48 5.11 3.89
CA ALA A 23 12.91 5.11 4.18
C ALA A 23 13.61 6.38 3.65
N ARG A 24 13.32 6.80 2.40
CA ARG A 24 14.00 7.94 1.76
C ARG A 24 13.55 9.29 2.28
N HIS A 25 12.25 9.46 2.54
CA HIS A 25 11.69 10.74 2.99
C HIS A 25 11.54 10.83 4.51
N ARG A 26 11.98 9.79 5.25
CA ARG A 26 11.80 9.65 6.71
C ARG A 26 10.35 9.84 7.14
N VAL A 27 9.39 9.52 6.27
CA VAL A 27 7.98 9.59 6.62
C VAL A 27 7.62 8.36 7.45
N GLN A 28 7.06 8.59 8.62
CA GLN A 28 6.49 7.53 9.45
C GLN A 28 4.99 7.47 9.18
N PHE A 29 4.42 6.27 9.23
CA PHE A 29 2.97 6.15 9.21
C PHE A 29 2.39 6.79 10.47
N ALA A 30 1.33 7.57 10.31
CA ALA A 30 0.64 8.22 11.42
C ALA A 30 -0.12 7.21 12.31
N MET A 31 -0.28 5.97 11.86
CA MET A 31 -0.96 4.90 12.58
C MET A 31 -0.42 3.52 12.17
N PRO A 32 -0.61 2.49 13.01
CA PRO A 32 -0.29 1.11 12.67
C PRO A 32 -0.97 0.62 11.38
N GLU A 33 -0.31 -0.30 10.67
CA GLU A 33 -0.81 -0.89 9.42
C GLU A 33 -2.21 -1.53 9.60
N ALA A 34 -2.43 -2.25 10.70
CA ALA A 34 -3.69 -2.91 10.99
C ALA A 34 -4.86 -1.91 11.05
N ASP A 35 -4.64 -0.74 11.64
CA ASP A 35 -5.64 0.32 11.76
C ASP A 35 -5.92 0.96 10.40
N ALA A 36 -4.88 1.18 9.59
CA ALA A 36 -5.02 1.68 8.22
C ALA A 36 -5.83 0.72 7.34
N VAL A 37 -5.58 -0.60 7.42
CA VAL A 37 -6.34 -1.60 6.68
C VAL A 37 -7.80 -1.64 7.12
N ALA A 38 -8.08 -1.50 8.42
CA ALA A 38 -9.44 -1.43 8.93
C ALA A 38 -10.19 -0.20 8.40
N LEU A 39 -9.55 0.97 8.39
CA LEU A 39 -10.11 2.21 7.84
C LEU A 39 -10.42 2.07 6.34
N MET A 40 -9.49 1.52 5.56
CA MET A 40 -9.68 1.33 4.12
C MET A 40 -10.88 0.42 3.81
N LYS A 41 -11.09 -0.63 4.61
CA LYS A 41 -12.27 -1.51 4.48
C LYS A 41 -13.59 -0.79 4.79
N GLN A 42 -13.58 0.20 5.67
CA GLN A 42 -14.76 1.03 5.97
C GLN A 42 -15.05 2.03 4.85
N LEU A 43 -14.01 2.56 4.21
CA LEU A 43 -14.11 3.57 3.15
C LEU A 43 -14.46 2.98 1.78
N THR A 44 -14.36 1.67 1.60
CA THR A 44 -14.68 1.01 0.32
C THR A 44 -16.15 0.58 0.32
N PRO A 45 -17.03 1.21 -0.49
CA PRO A 45 -18.42 0.78 -0.59
C PRO A 45 -18.49 -0.64 -1.15
N ARG A 46 -19.44 -1.44 -0.63
CA ARG A 46 -19.63 -2.85 -0.98
C ARG A 46 -20.18 -3.03 -2.39
#